data_AF-A0A6A8V394-F1
#
_entry.id   AF-A0A6A8V394-F1
#
_cell.length_a   1.000
_cell.length_b   1.000
_cell.length_c   1.000
_cell.angle_alpha   90.00
_cell.angle_beta   90.00
_cell.angle_gamma   90.00
#
_symmetry.space_group_name_H-M   'P 1'
#
loop_
_entity.id
_entity.type
_entity.pdbx_description
1 polymer ?
#
loop_
_entity_poly.entity_id
_entity_poly.type
_entity_poly.pdbx_seq_one_letter_code
_entity_poly.pdbx_strand_id
1 'polypeptide(L)'
;MSSVQFYFLFPSLFMLHELEEIVWTPSFVKKISIQYPNNRILSYYTPFAFNAIVLEQFLILMTSLYLSYQFNNYSIYASIIIAYIYHVLGHLIQTVVIRKYVPGLLTGILTSLFSLYYLTPNIPIELFGYSLLTLLVIILNLVLSFVVLHKMSRRS
;
A
#
# COMPACT_ATOMS: atom_id res chain seq x y z
N MET A 1 -0.14 -11.49 21.69
CA MET A 1 0.82 -10.47 21.20
C MET A 1 0.34 -9.11 21.67
N SER A 2 1.21 -8.25 22.18
CA SER A 2 0.84 -6.86 22.54
C SER A 2 0.71 -5.97 21.29
N SER A 3 0.05 -4.82 21.40
CA SER A 3 -0.07 -3.86 20.29
C SER A 3 1.30 -3.40 19.80
N VAL A 4 2.28 -3.23 20.70
CA VAL A 4 3.65 -2.86 20.33
C VAL A 4 4.32 -3.98 19.52
N GLN A 5 4.21 -5.24 19.97
CA GLN A 5 4.74 -6.38 19.20
C GLN A 5 4.09 -6.48 17.81
N PHE A 6 2.78 -6.21 17.72
CA PHE A 6 2.08 -6.12 16.45
C PHE A 6 2.66 -5.03 15.54
N TYR A 7 2.91 -3.83 16.08
CA TYR A 7 3.49 -2.74 15.31
C TYR A 7 4.87 -3.06 14.74
N PHE A 8 5.70 -3.83 15.45
CA PHE A 8 6.97 -4.31 14.90
C PHE A 8 6.82 -5.43 13.86
N LEU A 9 5.73 -6.21 13.91
CA LEU A 9 5.44 -7.25 12.92
C LEU A 9 4.82 -6.68 11.63
N PHE A 10 4.08 -5.58 11.73
CA PHE A 10 3.33 -5.02 10.60
C PHE A 10 4.17 -4.73 9.34
N PRO A 11 5.41 -4.20 9.42
CA PRO A 11 6.24 -4.01 8.23
C PRO A 11 6.48 -5.30 7.43
N SER A 12 6.56 -6.46 8.10
CA SER A 12 6.67 -7.75 7.42
C SER A 12 5.36 -8.13 6.73
N LEU A 13 4.21 -7.83 7.32
CA LEU A 13 2.90 -8.07 6.70
C LEU A 13 2.70 -7.18 5.47
N PHE A 14 3.07 -5.90 5.58
CA PHE A 14 3.10 -4.98 4.45
C PHE A 14 3.98 -5.53 3.32
N MET A 15 5.20 -5.97 3.62
CA MET A 15 6.08 -6.55 2.59
C MET A 15 5.55 -7.85 1.98
N LEU A 16 4.87 -8.71 2.75
CA LEU A 16 4.22 -9.91 2.19
C LEU A 16 3.18 -9.54 1.13
N HIS A 17 2.41 -8.48 1.38
CA HIS A 17 1.46 -7.93 0.41
C HIS A 17 2.15 -7.36 -0.82
N GLU A 18 3.16 -6.52 -0.63
CA GLU A 18 3.89 -5.91 -1.75
C GLU A 18 4.64 -6.95 -2.59
N LEU A 19 5.18 -8.01 -1.98
CA LEU A 19 5.81 -9.11 -2.70
C LEU A 19 4.83 -9.79 -3.66
N GLU A 20 3.57 -9.93 -3.27
CA GLU A 20 2.52 -10.43 -4.14
C GLU A 20 2.36 -9.55 -5.40
N GLU A 21 2.30 -8.24 -5.19
CA GLU A 21 2.22 -7.26 -6.27
C GLU A 21 3.48 -7.28 -7.14
N ILE A 22 4.69 -7.32 -6.56
CA ILE A 22 5.95 -7.36 -7.31
C ILE A 22 5.99 -8.55 -8.26
N VAL A 23 5.55 -9.73 -7.80
CA VAL A 23 5.60 -10.97 -8.58
C VAL A 23 4.54 -10.99 -9.69
N TRP A 24 3.30 -10.57 -9.41
CA TRP A 24 2.19 -10.78 -10.35
C TRP A 24 1.73 -9.53 -11.12
N THR A 25 2.06 -8.32 -10.67
CA THR A 25 1.70 -7.07 -11.37
C THR A 25 2.24 -6.97 -12.79
N PRO A 26 3.50 -7.35 -13.11
CA PRO A 26 3.99 -7.29 -14.50
C PRO A 26 3.13 -8.11 -15.46
N SER A 27 2.75 -9.33 -15.04
CA SER A 27 1.90 -10.24 -15.82
C SER A 27 0.47 -9.73 -15.94
N PHE A 28 -0.06 -9.14 -14.86
CA PHE A 28 -1.39 -8.54 -14.83
C PHE A 28 -1.48 -7.33 -15.77
N VAL A 29 -0.54 -6.38 -15.67
CA VAL A 29 -0.49 -5.18 -16.51
C VAL A 29 -0.41 -5.55 -17.99
N LYS A 30 0.39 -6.56 -18.37
CA LYS A 30 0.46 -7.05 -19.75
C LYS A 30 -0.88 -7.59 -20.26
N LYS A 31 -1.65 -8.30 -19.43
CA LYS A 31 -2.98 -8.82 -19.81
C LYS A 31 -4.01 -7.69 -19.94
N ILE A 32 -3.94 -6.69 -19.06
CA ILE A 32 -4.86 -5.55 -19.06
C ILE A 32 -4.57 -4.58 -20.20
N SER A 33 -3.31 -4.35 -20.56
CA SER A 33 -2.95 -3.47 -21.67
C SER A 33 -3.48 -3.97 -23.02
N ILE A 34 -3.52 -5.29 -23.23
CA ILE A 34 -4.14 -5.89 -24.42
C ILE A 34 -5.65 -5.66 -24.46
N GLN A 35 -6.32 -5.74 -23.31
CA GLN A 35 -7.77 -5.55 -23.20
C GLN A 35 -8.17 -4.06 -23.29
N TYR A 36 -7.32 -3.15 -22.82
CA TYR A 36 -7.55 -1.71 -22.78
C TYR A 36 -6.36 -0.93 -23.37
N PRO A 37 -6.16 -0.99 -24.71
CA PRO A 37 -4.96 -0.46 -25.36
C PRO A 37 -4.81 1.07 -25.25
N ASN A 38 -5.91 1.80 -25.06
CA ASN A 38 -5.91 3.26 -24.96
C ASN A 38 -5.69 3.80 -23.53
N ASN A 39 -5.43 2.94 -22.54
CA ASN A 39 -5.25 3.38 -21.16
C ASN A 39 -3.84 3.97 -20.93
N ARG A 40 -3.76 5.30 -20.98
CA ARG A 40 -2.50 6.05 -20.76
C ARG A 40 -1.90 5.84 -19.36
N ILE A 41 -2.69 5.48 -18.36
CA ILE A 41 -2.18 5.25 -16.99
C ILE A 41 -1.23 4.05 -16.98
N LEU A 42 -1.50 3.02 -17.80
CA LEU A 42 -0.64 1.83 -17.88
C LEU A 42 0.77 2.15 -18.43
N SER A 43 0.94 3.25 -19.18
CA SER A 43 2.26 3.66 -19.68
C SER A 43 3.19 4.25 -18.62
N TYR A 44 2.67 4.62 -17.45
CA TYR A 44 3.49 5.05 -16.30
C TYR A 44 4.10 3.87 -15.55
N TYR A 45 3.54 2.67 -15.71
CA TYR A 45 4.02 1.48 -15.03
C TYR A 45 5.31 0.97 -15.68
N THR A 46 6.33 0.80 -14.86
CA THR A 46 7.48 -0.07 -15.15
C THR A 46 7.80 -0.87 -13.88
N PRO A 47 8.32 -2.11 -13.99
CA PRO A 47 8.71 -2.88 -12.81
C PRO A 47 9.71 -2.14 -11.92
N PHE A 48 10.64 -1.39 -12.53
CA PHE A 48 11.59 -0.55 -11.78
C PHE A 48 10.87 0.56 -11.00
N ALA A 49 9.98 1.33 -11.65
CA ALA A 49 9.28 2.41 -10.97
C ALA A 49 8.39 1.89 -9.83
N PHE A 50 7.70 0.77 -10.06
CA PHE A 50 6.91 0.11 -9.04
C PHE A 50 7.77 -0.31 -7.83
N ASN A 51 8.87 -1.04 -8.06
CA ASN A 51 9.75 -1.48 -6.98
C ASN A 51 10.39 -0.31 -6.20
N ALA A 52 10.73 0.78 -6.89
CA ALA A 52 11.25 2.00 -6.24
C ALA A 52 10.21 2.64 -5.32
N ILE A 53 8.94 2.66 -5.74
CA ILE A 53 7.83 3.19 -4.95
C ILE A 53 7.55 2.29 -3.74
N VAL A 54 7.59 0.96 -3.90
CA VAL A 54 7.47 0.02 -2.77
C VAL A 54 8.55 0.29 -1.72
N LEU A 55 9.79 0.51 -2.17
CA LEU A 55 10.90 0.87 -1.27
C LEU A 55 10.65 2.20 -0.56
N GLU A 56 10.17 3.23 -1.27
CA GLU A 56 9.82 4.52 -0.69
C GLU A 56 8.76 4.37 0.43
N GLN A 57 7.66 3.66 0.16
CA GLN A 57 6.60 3.42 1.15
C GLN A 57 7.11 2.63 2.35
N PHE A 58 7.94 1.62 2.13
CA PHE A 58 8.54 0.83 3.20
C PHE A 58 9.44 1.70 4.10
N LEU A 59 10.25 2.59 3.53
CA LEU A 59 11.09 3.50 4.30
C LEU A 59 10.26 4.51 5.11
N ILE A 60 9.18 5.04 4.55
CA ILE A 60 8.22 5.90 5.26
C ILE A 60 7.60 5.13 6.44
N LEU A 61 7.16 3.89 6.21
CA LEU A 61 6.57 3.03 7.23
C LEU A 61 7.57 2.76 8.38
N MET A 62 8.81 2.39 8.05
CA MET A 62 9.86 2.14 9.05
C MET A 62 10.24 3.40 9.82
N THR A 63 10.31 4.55 9.16
CA THR A 63 10.59 5.84 9.80
C THR A 63 9.46 6.22 10.76
N SER A 64 8.20 6.05 10.34
CA SER A 64 7.05 6.29 11.20
C SER A 64 7.06 5.37 12.41
N LEU A 65 7.39 4.08 12.25
CA LEU A 65 7.50 3.14 13.37
C LEU A 65 8.58 3.59 14.36
N TYR A 66 9.77 3.96 13.86
CA TYR A 66 10.88 4.43 14.68
C TYR A 66 10.50 5.69 15.48
N LEU A 67 9.90 6.69 14.84
CA LEU A 67 9.45 7.91 15.51
C LEU A 67 8.36 7.60 16.53
N SER A 68 7.39 6.76 16.19
CA SER A 68 6.33 6.35 17.12
C SER A 68 6.87 5.63 18.36
N TYR A 69 7.91 4.79 18.18
CA TYR A 69 8.60 4.16 19.30
C TYR A 69 9.34 5.18 20.16
N GLN A 70 10.09 6.11 19.56
CA GLN A 70 10.87 7.12 20.28
C GLN A 70 10.00 8.06 21.12
N PHE A 71 8.84 8.46 20.60
CA PHE A 71 7.91 9.38 21.29
C PHE A 71 6.80 8.66 22.05
N ASN A 72 6.81 7.32 22.08
CA ASN A 72 5.77 6.48 22.67
C ASN A 72 4.34 6.85 22.22
N ASN A 73 4.19 7.28 20.97
CA ASN A 73 2.93 7.70 20.37
C ASN A 73 2.75 7.04 19.00
N TYR A 74 1.83 6.08 18.94
CA TYR A 74 1.57 5.26 17.76
C TYR A 74 0.37 5.74 16.94
N SER A 75 -0.21 6.90 17.23
CA SER A 75 -1.42 7.36 16.53
C SER A 75 -1.20 7.52 15.03
N ILE A 76 -0.09 8.13 14.61
CA ILE A 76 0.27 8.29 13.19
C ILE A 76 0.55 6.92 12.56
N TYR A 77 1.29 6.06 13.25
CA TYR A 77 1.59 4.73 12.74
C TYR A 77 0.33 3.88 12.56
N ALA A 78 -0.59 3.92 13.52
CA ALA A 78 -1.88 3.27 13.45
C ALA A 78 -2.74 3.81 12.30
N SER A 79 -2.71 5.13 12.04
CA SER A 79 -3.43 5.70 10.90
C SER A 79 -2.87 5.21 9.56
N ILE A 80 -1.55 4.98 9.45
CA ILE A 80 -0.94 4.35 8.27
C ILE A 80 -1.42 2.90 8.11
N ILE A 81 -1.50 2.11 9.19
CA ILE A 81 -2.01 0.73 9.12
C ILE A 81 -3.49 0.72 8.68
N ILE A 82 -4.31 1.64 9.18
CA ILE A 82 -5.72 1.73 8.75
C ILE A 82 -5.80 2.18 7.28
N ALA A 83 -4.95 3.12 6.84
CA ALA A 83 -4.86 3.53 5.44
C ALA A 83 -4.47 2.35 4.55
N TYR A 84 -3.56 1.47 5.00
CA TYR A 84 -3.23 0.23 4.32
C TYR A 84 -4.45 -0.70 4.18
N ILE A 85 -5.29 -0.85 5.21
CA ILE A 85 -6.53 -1.63 5.12
C ILE A 85 -7.46 -1.04 4.03
N TYR A 86 -7.59 0.29 3.97
CA TYR A 86 -8.37 0.95 2.92
C TYR A 86 -7.79 0.74 1.52
N HIS A 87 -6.47 0.73 1.37
CA HIS A 87 -5.80 0.41 0.11
C HIS A 87 -6.18 -1.00 -0.38
N VAL A 88 -6.19 -2.00 0.52
CA VAL A 88 -6.63 -3.36 0.19
C VAL A 88 -8.09 -3.42 -0.25
N LEU A 89 -8.98 -2.61 0.35
CA LEU A 89 -10.36 -2.46 -0.14
C LEU A 89 -10.39 -1.92 -1.58
N GLY A 90 -9.44 -1.05 -1.94
CA GLY A 90 -9.24 -0.62 -3.32
C GLY A 90 -9.00 -1.79 -4.28
N HIS A 91 -8.14 -2.75 -3.93
CA HIS A 91 -7.95 -3.97 -4.74
C HIS A 91 -9.21 -4.82 -4.86
N LEU A 92 -10.02 -4.89 -3.80
CA LEU A 92 -11.29 -5.60 -3.83
C LEU A 92 -12.24 -4.95 -4.85
N ILE A 93 -12.39 -3.62 -4.80
CA ILE A 93 -13.19 -2.86 -5.76
C ILE A 93 -12.66 -3.06 -7.19
N GLN A 94 -11.34 -2.96 -7.39
CA GLN A 94 -10.70 -3.19 -8.69
C GLN A 94 -10.98 -4.60 -9.22
N THR A 95 -10.92 -5.62 -8.36
CA THR A 95 -11.20 -7.02 -8.72
C THR A 95 -12.64 -7.19 -9.19
N VAL A 96 -13.60 -6.57 -8.50
CA VAL A 96 -15.02 -6.61 -8.87
C VAL A 96 -15.25 -5.89 -10.21
N VAL A 97 -14.65 -4.71 -10.41
CA VAL A 97 -14.81 -3.90 -11.63
C VAL A 97 -14.15 -4.56 -12.85
N ILE A 98 -12.92 -5.04 -12.71
CA ILE A 98 -12.14 -5.66 -13.79
C ILE A 98 -12.61 -7.11 -14.04
N ARG A 99 -13.31 -7.72 -13.07
CA ARG A 99 -13.73 -9.13 -13.04
C ARG A 99 -12.56 -10.10 -13.20
N LYS A 100 -11.40 -9.72 -12.68
CA LYS A 100 -10.16 -10.50 -12.69
C LYS A 100 -9.46 -10.33 -11.36
N TYR A 101 -8.70 -11.36 -10.97
CA TYR A 101 -7.81 -11.28 -9.83
C TYR A 101 -6.80 -10.14 -10.00
N VAL A 102 -6.75 -9.25 -9.02
CA VAL A 102 -5.76 -8.17 -8.93
C VAL A 102 -4.63 -8.63 -7.99
N PRO A 103 -3.36 -8.52 -8.41
CA PRO A 103 -2.21 -8.78 -7.54
C PRO A 103 -2.29 -7.96 -6.24
N GLY A 104 -1.93 -8.58 -5.12
CA GLY A 104 -2.03 -8.01 -3.79
C GLY A 104 -3.34 -8.33 -3.07
N LEU A 105 -4.36 -8.88 -3.74
CA LEU A 105 -5.66 -9.10 -3.11
C LEU A 105 -5.63 -10.18 -2.02
N LEU A 106 -5.04 -11.35 -2.30
CA LEU A 106 -5.09 -12.50 -1.39
C LEU A 106 -4.28 -12.22 -0.13
N THR A 107 -3.00 -11.86 -0.28
CA THR A 107 -2.15 -11.47 0.85
C THR A 107 -2.73 -10.25 1.56
N GLY A 108 -3.23 -9.26 0.82
CA GLY A 108 -3.82 -8.05 1.38
C GLY A 108 -5.02 -8.31 2.26
N ILE A 109 -5.93 -9.22 1.87
CA ILE A 109 -7.07 -9.62 2.71
C ILE A 109 -6.57 -10.27 4.00
N LEU A 110 -5.62 -11.21 3.91
CA LEU A 110 -5.08 -11.92 5.06
C LEU A 110 -4.39 -10.98 6.05
N THR A 111 -3.51 -10.11 5.56
CA THR A 111 -2.77 -9.13 6.37
C THR A 111 -3.70 -8.06 6.94
N SER A 112 -4.74 -7.64 6.21
CA SER A 112 -5.73 -6.66 6.68
C SER A 112 -6.60 -7.23 7.78
N LEU A 113 -7.11 -8.46 7.64
CA LEU A 113 -7.90 -9.13 8.68
C LEU A 113 -7.06 -9.34 9.94
N PHE A 114 -5.81 -9.77 9.78
CA PHE A 114 -4.87 -9.91 10.89
C PHE A 114 -4.60 -8.55 11.56
N SER A 115 -4.40 -7.50 10.77
CA SER A 115 -4.17 -6.15 11.31
C SER A 115 -5.38 -5.61 12.06
N LEU A 116 -6.58 -5.79 11.51
CA LEU A 116 -7.81 -5.33 12.14
C LEU A 116 -8.04 -5.99 13.51
N TYR A 117 -7.75 -7.29 13.62
CA TYR A 117 -7.86 -8.03 14.88
C TYR A 117 -6.98 -7.46 15.99
N TYR A 118 -5.75 -7.03 15.68
CA TYR A 118 -4.84 -6.45 16.68
C TYR A 118 -5.06 -4.95 16.93
N LEU A 119 -5.67 -4.23 15.98
CA LEU A 119 -5.99 -2.80 16.09
C LEU A 119 -7.30 -2.53 16.86
N THR A 120 -8.35 -3.31 16.61
CA THR A 120 -9.73 -3.04 17.08
C THR A 120 -9.93 -2.91 18.60
N PRO A 121 -9.18 -3.60 19.49
CA PRO A 121 -9.44 -3.48 20.93
C PRO A 121 -9.03 -2.12 21.53
N ASN A 122 -8.14 -1.36 20.87
CA ASN A 122 -7.36 -0.31 21.53
C ASN A 122 -7.37 1.05 20.83
N ILE A 123 -8.11 1.22 19.73
CA ILE A 123 -7.99 2.41 18.88
C ILE A 123 -9.24 3.30 18.95
N PRO A 124 -9.07 4.61 19.22
CA PRO A 124 -10.16 5.59 19.12
C PRO A 124 -10.78 5.62 17.73
N ILE A 125 -12.11 5.70 17.67
CA ILE A 125 -12.87 5.74 16.41
C ILE A 125 -12.43 6.89 15.48
N GLU A 126 -11.96 8.00 16.05
CA GLU A 126 -11.50 9.19 15.32
C GLU A 126 -10.30 8.90 14.39
N LEU A 127 -9.46 7.92 14.73
CA LEU A 127 -8.32 7.53 13.89
C LEU A 127 -8.75 6.95 12.54
N PHE A 128 -9.95 6.36 12.44
CA PHE A 128 -10.49 5.90 11.16
C PHE A 128 -10.81 7.06 10.21
N GLY A 129 -11.12 8.24 10.74
CA GLY A 129 -11.30 9.47 9.96
C GLY A 129 -9.96 10.07 9.55
N TYR A 130 -9.01 10.18 10.49
CA TYR A 130 -7.67 10.69 10.19
C TYR A 130 -6.91 9.81 9.19
N SER A 131 -7.12 8.50 9.21
CA SER A 131 -6.50 7.58 8.25
C SER A 131 -6.99 7.78 6.82
N LEU A 132 -8.18 8.36 6.59
CA LEU A 132 -8.59 8.77 5.23
C LEU A 132 -7.72 9.91 4.70
N LEU A 133 -7.37 10.87 5.56
CA LEU A 133 -6.42 11.93 5.19
C LEU A 133 -5.02 11.36 4.98
N THR A 134 -4.57 10.43 5.84
CA THR A 134 -3.31 9.69 5.63
C THR A 134 -3.30 8.96 4.30
N LEU A 135 -4.39 8.26 3.94
CA LEU A 135 -4.54 7.57 2.67
C LEU A 135 -4.44 8.55 1.49
N LEU A 136 -5.11 9.69 1.55
CA LEU A 136 -5.03 10.71 0.51
C LEU A 136 -3.58 11.20 0.32
N VAL A 137 -2.85 11.45 1.40
CA VAL A 137 -1.43 11.85 1.33
C VAL A 137 -0.58 10.76 0.69
N ILE A 138 -0.77 9.49 1.05
CA ILE A 138 -0.06 8.36 0.44
C ILE A 138 -0.38 8.27 -1.05
N ILE A 139 -1.65 8.35 -1.46
CA ILE A 139 -2.05 8.32 -2.87
C ILE A 139 -1.42 9.47 -3.66
N LEU A 140 -1.40 10.69 -3.10
CA LEU A 140 -0.76 11.84 -3.75
C LEU A 140 0.75 11.61 -3.92
N ASN A 141 1.42 11.07 -2.91
CA ASN A 141 2.83 10.70 -3.00
C ASN A 141 3.06 9.63 -4.07
N LEU A 142 2.26 8.56 -4.11
CA LEU A 142 2.34 7.52 -5.14
C LEU A 142 2.23 8.09 -6.56
N VAL A 143 1.23 8.95 -6.81
CA VAL A 143 1.02 9.58 -8.12
C VAL A 143 2.21 10.45 -8.50
N LEU A 144 2.75 11.24 -7.56
CA LEU A 144 3.92 12.07 -7.79
C LEU A 144 5.15 11.21 -8.13
N SER A 145 5.41 10.14 -7.39
CA SER A 145 6.55 9.26 -7.61
C SER A 145 6.47 8.58 -8.98
N PHE A 146 5.31 8.10 -9.42
CA PHE A 146 5.12 7.58 -10.78
C PHE A 146 5.40 8.63 -11.86
N VAL A 147 4.94 9.88 -11.68
CA VAL A 147 5.18 10.96 -12.64
C VAL A 147 6.67 11.33 -12.73
N VAL A 148 7.36 11.40 -11.59
CA VAL A 148 8.79 11.74 -11.53
C VAL A 148 9.63 10.63 -12.19
N LEU A 149 9.40 9.37 -11.81
CA LEU A 149 10.15 8.24 -12.34
C LEU A 149 9.92 8.05 -13.84
N HIS A 150 8.67 8.23 -14.31
CA HIS A 150 8.38 8.18 -15.74
C HIS A 150 9.11 9.29 -16.52
N LYS A 151 9.17 10.52 -15.99
CA LYS A 151 9.92 11.62 -16.62
C LYS A 151 11.43 11.36 -16.67
N MET A 152 12.00 10.77 -15.61
CA MET A 152 13.42 10.42 -15.57
C MET A 152 13.78 9.33 -16.59
N SER A 153 12.95 8.28 -16.71
CA SER A 153 13.16 7.20 -17.66
C SER A 153 13.13 7.63 -19.14
N ARG A 154 12.52 8.77 -19.47
CA ARG A 154 12.53 9.31 -20.85
C ARG A 154 13.72 10.21 -21.15
N ARG A 155 14.53 10.55 -20.14
CA ARG A 155 15.72 11.41 -20.27
C ARG A 155 17.02 10.61 -20.34
N SER A 156 17.02 9.35 -19.91
CA SER A 156 18.12 8.38 -20.06
C SER A 156 18.05 7.69 -21.41
#